data_AF-A0A8C7X6J5-F1
#
_entry.id   AF-A0A8C7X6J5-F1
#
_cell.length_a   1.000
_cell.length_b   1.000
_cell.length_c   1.000
_cell.angle_alpha   90.00
_cell.angle_beta   90.00
_cell.angle_gamma   90.00
#
_symmetry.space_group_name_H-M   'P 1'
#
loop_
_entity.id
_entity.type
_entity.pdbx_description
1 polymer ?
#
loop_
_entity_poly.entity_id
_entity_poly.type
_entity_poly.pdbx_seq_one_letter_code
_entity_poly.pdbx_strand_id
1 'polypeptide(L)'
;MDGWMDGWMDGWMDGRYSHSNQTLSMSLDDKQETLRGADENRGSLGKPACSRKRTATIIFTLKNEVGGLIKALKLFQEKHVHLVHIESRKSRRRDSDFEVFVDCDSEHEQMKELTQLLSTHAQIVEITPFGGCSPLAEDDRADALEADGIPWFPKKISDLDQCANRVLMYGSDLDADHPGFKDGVYRKRRQYFADVAMTFKHGNPIPKIHYTAEEVRTWGVVFRELHKLYPSHACKEYLKNLPLLTRDCCYSEDNIPQLEDVSKFLKGRSGFTIRPVAGYLSPRDFLAGLAFRVFHCTQYVRHSSEPLYTPEPDTCHELLGHVPLLAEPSFAQFSQEIGLASLGASDDAVKKLATCYFFTVEFGLCKQDGKLRAYGAGLLSSVSELKHSLSGKANILPFDPILTCNQECMITTFQEAYFVAESFEEAKNKMREFAKTLHRPFTVHYNPYTQSVDVLTDTHNINSMVKDIRHELDIVEEALNQLGKPLRE
;
A
#
# COMPACT_ATOMS: atom_id res chain seq x y z
N MET A 1 -16.16 -25.99 -2.00
CA MET A 1 -14.90 -26.28 -2.75
C MET A 1 -13.86 -25.63 -1.88
N ASP A 2 -13.35 -26.45 -0.98
CA ASP A 2 -12.89 -26.01 0.33
C ASP A 2 -11.37 -26.03 0.37
N GLY A 3 -10.83 -24.96 0.98
CA GLY A 3 -9.59 -24.94 1.77
C GLY A 3 -8.30 -25.30 1.06
N TRP A 4 -7.61 -24.30 0.47
CA TRP A 4 -6.19 -24.43 0.13
C TRP A 4 -5.43 -23.09 0.28
N MET A 5 -4.53 -23.09 1.27
CA MET A 5 -3.26 -22.35 1.41
C MET A 5 -3.23 -20.92 2.02
N ASP A 6 -2.53 -20.86 3.17
CA ASP A 6 -2.16 -19.73 4.03
C ASP A 6 -0.93 -18.95 3.52
N GLY A 7 -0.81 -17.66 3.92
CA GLY A 7 0.49 -17.05 4.24
C GLY A 7 1.01 -15.84 3.45
N TRP A 8 0.19 -15.08 2.68
CA TRP A 8 0.75 -14.17 1.67
C TRP A 8 0.55 -12.63 1.87
N MET A 9 -0.66 -12.10 2.12
CA MET A 9 -0.77 -10.72 2.67
C MET A 9 -0.39 -10.66 4.14
N ASP A 10 -0.17 -11.78 4.83
CA ASP A 10 0.56 -11.77 6.08
C ASP A 10 1.90 -11.06 5.89
N GLY A 11 2.58 -11.20 4.75
CA GLY A 11 3.81 -10.48 4.46
C GLY A 11 3.62 -9.01 4.06
N TRP A 12 2.52 -8.65 3.38
CA TRP A 12 2.16 -7.25 3.07
C TRP A 12 1.71 -6.48 4.33
N MET A 13 0.98 -7.14 5.24
CA MET A 13 0.51 -6.58 6.51
C MET A 13 1.57 -6.66 7.62
N ASP A 14 2.37 -7.73 7.73
CA ASP A 14 3.43 -7.87 8.75
C ASP A 14 4.75 -7.20 8.37
N GLY A 15 4.94 -6.77 7.12
CA GLY A 15 6.24 -6.30 6.63
C GLY A 15 7.33 -7.38 6.69
N ARG A 16 6.95 -8.66 6.74
CA ARG A 16 7.87 -9.81 6.83
C ARG A 16 7.60 -10.76 5.66
N TYR A 17 8.46 -10.74 4.66
CA TYR A 17 8.58 -11.87 3.74
C TYR A 17 9.97 -12.49 3.88
N SER A 18 10.02 -13.67 4.50
CA SER A 18 11.07 -14.65 4.26
C SER A 18 10.50 -15.71 3.31
N HIS A 19 11.24 -16.05 2.25
CA HIS A 19 10.86 -17.15 1.38
C HIS A 19 10.95 -18.47 2.16
N SER A 20 9.91 -19.28 2.07
CA SER A 20 9.91 -20.68 2.49
C SER A 20 10.96 -21.45 1.69
N ASN A 21 12.12 -21.70 2.30
CA ASN A 21 13.09 -22.66 1.77
C ASN A 21 12.54 -24.08 1.97
N GLN A 22 12.39 -24.82 0.87
CA GLN A 22 12.29 -26.27 0.89
C GLN A 22 13.57 -26.84 1.51
N THR A 23 13.48 -27.36 2.73
CA THR A 23 14.56 -28.13 3.35
C THR A 23 14.39 -29.60 2.97
N LEU A 24 15.32 -30.11 2.15
CA LEU A 24 15.55 -31.54 1.97
C LEU A 24 15.84 -32.18 3.33
N SER A 25 14.93 -33.05 3.80
CA SER A 25 15.14 -33.85 5.01
C SER A 25 16.11 -35.01 4.72
N MET A 26 17.29 -34.97 5.32
CA MET A 26 18.05 -36.18 5.64
C MET A 26 17.78 -36.55 7.09
N SER A 27 17.23 -37.76 7.29
CA SER A 27 16.94 -38.39 8.57
C SER A 27 18.21 -38.68 9.36
N LEU A 28 18.21 -38.40 10.67
CA LEU A 28 18.97 -39.13 11.68
C LEU A 28 18.20 -39.05 13.00
N ASP A 29 17.75 -40.22 13.48
CA ASP A 29 17.02 -40.44 14.72
C ASP A 29 17.90 -40.29 15.98
N ASP A 30 17.19 -40.22 17.12
CA ASP A 30 17.54 -40.77 18.43
C ASP A 30 18.50 -39.99 19.38
N LYS A 31 17.95 -39.31 20.39
CA LYS A 31 17.69 -39.89 21.74
C LYS A 31 17.29 -38.85 22.80
N GLN A 32 16.33 -39.30 23.60
CA GLN A 32 15.74 -38.69 24.78
C GLN A 32 16.57 -39.05 26.03
N GLU A 33 16.80 -38.12 26.97
CA GLU A 33 16.85 -38.47 28.40
C GLU A 33 16.72 -37.26 29.35
N THR A 34 15.90 -37.50 30.37
CA THR A 34 15.48 -36.72 31.54
C THR A 34 16.60 -36.34 32.53
N LEU A 35 16.38 -35.30 33.36
CA LEU A 35 16.53 -35.38 34.83
C LEU A 35 15.95 -34.14 35.58
N ARG A 36 15.43 -34.43 36.78
CA ARG A 36 14.71 -33.58 37.74
C ARG A 36 15.65 -32.74 38.63
N GLY A 37 15.11 -31.67 39.24
CA GLY A 37 15.66 -31.11 40.48
C GLY A 37 15.01 -29.78 40.88
N ALA A 38 14.30 -29.77 42.01
CA ALA A 38 13.75 -28.58 42.66
C ALA A 38 14.75 -28.02 43.68
N ASP A 39 14.81 -26.69 43.85
CA ASP A 39 14.93 -26.10 45.20
C ASP A 39 14.54 -24.60 45.22
N GLU A 40 14.01 -24.18 46.36
CA GLU A 40 13.54 -22.83 46.68
C GLU A 40 14.70 -21.90 47.09
N ASN A 41 14.55 -20.58 46.88
CA ASN A 41 14.51 -19.53 47.92
C ASN A 41 15.07 -18.15 47.46
N ARG A 42 14.52 -17.12 48.11
CA ARG A 42 14.44 -15.67 47.79
C ARG A 42 15.74 -14.89 47.59
N GLY A 43 15.68 -13.88 46.71
CA GLY A 43 16.59 -12.72 46.69
C GLY A 43 16.18 -11.67 45.65
N SER A 44 15.91 -10.44 46.08
CA SER A 44 15.56 -9.27 45.26
C SER A 44 16.62 -8.94 44.21
N LEU A 45 16.23 -8.76 42.93
CA LEU A 45 17.04 -8.08 41.91
C LEU A 45 16.16 -7.54 40.77
N GLY A 46 16.61 -6.43 40.18
CA GLY A 46 15.82 -5.49 39.39
C GLY A 46 15.19 -6.01 38.09
N LYS A 47 14.28 -5.20 37.55
CA LYS A 47 13.64 -5.38 36.24
C LYS A 47 14.70 -5.77 35.18
N PRO A 48 14.48 -6.84 34.37
CA PRO A 48 15.38 -7.11 33.26
C PRO A 48 15.20 -6.00 32.23
N ALA A 49 16.30 -5.31 31.91
CA ALA A 49 16.35 -4.43 30.75
C ALA A 49 16.10 -5.29 29.50
N CYS A 50 14.98 -5.08 28.84
CA CYS A 50 14.72 -5.65 27.53
C CYS A 50 15.72 -5.02 26.54
N SER A 51 16.77 -5.75 26.19
CA SER A 51 17.67 -5.35 25.10
C SER A 51 16.89 -5.45 23.79
N ARG A 52 16.42 -4.30 23.29
CA ARG A 52 15.86 -4.19 21.93
C ARG A 52 16.95 -4.64 20.95
N LYS A 53 16.76 -5.81 20.32
CA LYS A 53 17.54 -6.21 19.14
C LYS A 53 17.32 -5.17 18.04
N ARG A 54 18.39 -4.63 17.47
CA ARG A 54 18.36 -3.63 16.39
C ARG A 54 18.79 -4.31 15.09
N THR A 55 17.92 -4.28 14.09
CA THR A 55 18.27 -4.65 12.71
C THR A 55 19.06 -3.50 12.06
N ALA A 56 20.03 -3.82 11.20
CA ALA A 56 20.84 -2.88 10.45
C ALA A 56 21.06 -3.39 9.02
N THR A 57 21.10 -2.48 8.04
CA THR A 57 21.34 -2.82 6.63
C THR A 57 22.76 -2.45 6.26
N ILE A 58 23.51 -3.40 5.73
CA ILE A 58 24.84 -3.19 5.15
C ILE A 58 24.71 -3.33 3.63
N ILE A 59 25.14 -2.30 2.92
CA ILE A 59 25.20 -2.30 1.46
C ILE A 59 26.67 -2.34 1.07
N PHE A 60 27.06 -3.33 0.27
CA PHE A 60 28.42 -3.39 -0.24
C PHE A 60 28.52 -3.83 -1.70
N THR A 61 29.52 -3.32 -2.40
CA THR A 61 29.76 -3.63 -3.82
C THR A 61 30.87 -4.66 -3.97
N LEU A 62 30.58 -5.74 -4.71
CA LEU A 62 31.51 -6.79 -5.08
C LEU A 62 31.73 -6.80 -6.60
N LYS A 63 32.96 -7.14 -7.01
CA LYS A 63 33.23 -7.50 -8.41
C LYS A 63 32.57 -8.84 -8.74
N ASN A 64 32.15 -9.01 -9.99
CA ASN A 64 31.64 -10.28 -10.48
C ASN A 64 32.74 -11.35 -10.61
N GLU A 65 33.14 -11.92 -9.49
CA GLU A 65 34.14 -12.99 -9.39
C GLU A 65 33.53 -14.22 -8.71
N VAL A 66 33.85 -15.41 -9.23
CA VAL A 66 33.36 -16.68 -8.67
C VAL A 66 33.78 -16.81 -7.21
N GLY A 67 32.79 -16.92 -6.32
CA GLY A 67 33.00 -17.05 -4.87
C GLY A 67 33.22 -15.73 -4.11
N GLY A 68 33.10 -14.55 -4.75
CA GLY A 68 33.21 -13.25 -4.08
C GLY A 68 32.15 -13.06 -2.99
N LEU A 69 30.88 -13.36 -3.30
CA LEU A 69 29.78 -13.29 -2.34
C LEU A 69 29.96 -14.25 -1.16
N ILE A 70 30.43 -15.47 -1.44
CA ILE A 70 30.67 -16.49 -0.40
C ILE A 70 31.74 -16.02 0.59
N LYS A 71 32.82 -15.38 0.09
CA LYS A 71 33.87 -14.81 0.94
C LYS A 71 33.32 -13.70 1.84
N ALA A 72 32.46 -12.83 1.30
CA ALA A 72 31.83 -11.76 2.08
C ALA A 72 30.90 -12.34 3.17
N LEU A 73 30.05 -13.31 2.86
CA LEU A 73 29.10 -13.90 3.82
C LEU A 73 29.79 -14.70 4.94
N LYS A 74 30.98 -15.28 4.69
CA LYS A 74 31.77 -15.94 5.74
C LYS A 74 32.17 -14.97 6.87
N LEU A 75 32.40 -13.69 6.56
CA LEU A 75 32.74 -12.69 7.58
C LEU A 75 31.58 -12.45 8.56
N PHE A 76 30.35 -12.49 8.07
CA PHE A 76 29.16 -12.38 8.91
C PHE A 76 29.01 -13.62 9.81
N GLN A 77 29.32 -14.80 9.29
CA GLN A 77 29.33 -16.05 10.06
C GLN A 77 30.41 -16.05 11.15
N GLU A 78 31.63 -15.63 10.84
CA GLU A 78 32.76 -15.55 11.79
C GLU A 78 32.51 -14.54 12.91
N LYS A 79 31.75 -13.47 12.63
CA LYS A 79 31.36 -12.45 13.61
C LYS A 79 30.05 -12.73 14.33
N HIS A 80 29.45 -13.91 14.12
CA HIS A 80 28.18 -14.32 14.71
C HIS A 80 27.05 -13.29 14.47
N VAL A 81 27.08 -12.60 13.33
CA VAL A 81 26.05 -11.65 12.93
C VAL A 81 24.89 -12.40 12.30
N HIS A 82 23.70 -12.24 12.88
CA HIS A 82 22.52 -12.94 12.40
C HIS A 82 21.97 -12.24 11.16
N LEU A 83 22.07 -12.92 10.01
CA LEU A 83 21.53 -12.42 8.75
C LEU A 83 20.01 -12.60 8.72
N VAL A 84 19.29 -11.51 8.47
CA VAL A 84 17.83 -11.46 8.36
C VAL A 84 17.42 -11.54 6.89
N HIS A 85 18.10 -10.79 6.01
CA HIS A 85 17.82 -10.77 4.59
C HIS A 85 19.09 -10.49 3.78
N ILE A 86 19.19 -11.07 2.59
CA ILE A 86 20.30 -10.84 1.65
C ILE A 86 19.70 -10.69 0.25
N GLU A 87 20.00 -9.57 -0.40
CA GLU A 87 19.64 -9.32 -1.79
C GLU A 87 20.89 -8.96 -2.60
N SER A 88 20.99 -9.42 -3.84
CA SER A 88 22.05 -8.99 -4.76
C SER A 88 21.44 -8.44 -6.04
N ARG A 89 21.88 -7.26 -6.46
CA ARG A 89 21.45 -6.58 -7.68
C ARG A 89 22.66 -6.22 -8.56
N LYS A 90 22.45 -6.15 -9.88
CA LYS A 90 23.49 -5.61 -10.79
C LYS A 90 23.72 -4.13 -10.44
N SER A 91 24.98 -3.72 -10.28
CA SER A 91 25.27 -2.33 -9.91
C SER A 91 24.82 -1.37 -11.01
N ARG A 92 24.22 -0.25 -10.60
CA ARG A 92 23.86 0.85 -11.52
C ARG A 92 25.05 1.69 -11.96
N ARG A 93 26.18 1.61 -11.23
CA ARG A 93 27.38 2.43 -11.45
C ARG A 93 28.35 1.76 -12.43
N ARG A 94 28.51 0.43 -12.37
CA ARG A 94 29.42 -0.34 -13.24
C ARG A 94 28.81 -1.69 -13.63
N ASP A 95 28.88 -2.01 -14.91
CA ASP A 95 28.20 -3.16 -15.51
C ASP A 95 28.81 -4.53 -15.12
N SER A 96 30.02 -4.52 -14.54
CA SER A 96 30.79 -5.69 -14.08
C SER A 96 30.64 -6.00 -12.58
N ASP A 97 29.89 -5.19 -11.84
CA ASP A 97 29.83 -5.25 -10.37
C ASP A 97 28.40 -5.57 -9.91
N PHE A 98 28.30 -6.11 -8.69
CA PHE A 98 27.02 -6.35 -8.02
C PHE A 98 26.97 -5.64 -6.67
N GLU A 99 25.82 -5.06 -6.36
CA GLU A 99 25.50 -4.48 -5.07
C GLU A 99 24.76 -5.52 -4.23
N VAL A 100 25.23 -5.73 -3.01
CA VAL A 100 24.69 -6.69 -2.07
C VAL A 100 24.11 -5.92 -0.89
N PHE A 101 22.84 -6.17 -0.60
CA PHE A 101 22.09 -5.61 0.51
C PHE A 101 21.95 -6.70 1.55
N VAL A 102 22.38 -6.44 2.79
CA VAL A 102 22.32 -7.41 3.87
C VAL A 102 21.67 -6.78 5.08
N ASP A 103 20.49 -7.26 5.43
CA ASP A 103 19.84 -6.92 6.68
C ASP A 103 20.32 -7.90 7.75
N CYS A 104 20.75 -7.39 8.90
CA CYS A 104 21.25 -8.20 9.98
C CYS A 104 20.86 -7.68 11.37
N ASP A 105 20.66 -8.60 12.31
CA ASP A 105 20.45 -8.33 13.73
C ASP A 105 21.79 -8.37 14.45
N SER A 106 22.28 -7.23 14.95
CA SER A 106 23.56 -7.19 15.67
C SER A 106 23.72 -5.95 16.56
N GLU A 107 24.67 -6.02 17.50
CA GLU A 107 25.03 -4.91 18.36
C GLU A 107 25.96 -3.92 17.64
N HIS A 108 25.88 -2.64 18.01
CA HIS A 108 26.57 -1.53 17.33
C HIS A 108 28.11 -1.69 17.28
N GLU A 109 28.70 -2.42 18.24
CA GLU A 109 30.14 -2.65 18.32
C GLU A 109 30.60 -3.76 17.34
N GLN A 110 29.84 -4.85 17.23
CA GLN A 110 30.07 -5.93 16.25
C GLN A 110 29.96 -5.43 14.81
N MET A 111 29.02 -4.51 14.55
CA MET A 111 28.80 -3.91 13.22
C MET A 111 29.96 -3.04 12.74
N LYS A 112 30.64 -2.34 13.65
CA LYS A 112 31.83 -1.55 13.31
C LYS A 112 32.99 -2.43 12.88
N GLU A 113 33.24 -3.52 13.61
CA GLU A 113 34.31 -4.46 13.27
C GLU A 113 34.03 -5.17 11.94
N LEU A 114 32.79 -5.63 11.74
CA LEU A 114 32.38 -6.29 10.50
C LEU A 114 32.59 -5.38 9.28
N THR A 115 32.28 -4.10 9.42
CA THR A 115 32.43 -3.11 8.33
C THR A 115 33.89 -2.87 7.97
N GLN A 116 34.77 -2.83 8.96
CA GLN A 116 36.21 -2.68 8.73
C GLN A 116 36.82 -3.91 8.03
N LEU A 117 36.27 -5.10 8.29
CA LEU A 117 36.66 -6.32 7.58
C LEU A 117 36.10 -6.37 6.16
N LEU A 118 34.84 -5.98 5.97
CA LEU A 118 34.20 -5.92 4.66
C LEU A 118 34.86 -4.89 3.74
N SER A 119 35.32 -3.74 4.26
CA SER A 119 36.01 -2.72 3.46
C SER A 119 37.38 -3.17 2.94
N THR A 120 37.93 -4.27 3.48
CA THR A 120 39.15 -4.92 2.96
C THR A 120 38.85 -5.82 1.76
N HIS A 121 37.60 -6.28 1.59
CA HIS A 121 37.18 -7.24 0.57
C HIS A 121 36.14 -6.70 -0.43
N ALA A 122 35.53 -5.55 -0.14
CA ALA A 122 34.51 -4.89 -0.95
C ALA A 122 34.91 -3.43 -1.22
N GLN A 123 34.49 -2.88 -2.37
CA GLN A 123 34.95 -1.57 -2.82
C GLN A 123 34.18 -0.39 -2.23
N ILE A 124 32.94 -0.63 -1.81
CA ILE A 124 32.07 0.34 -1.16
C ILE A 124 31.38 -0.45 -0.06
N VAL A 125 31.43 0.03 1.18
CA VAL A 125 30.68 -0.53 2.31
C VAL A 125 29.97 0.62 2.99
N GLU A 126 28.66 0.71 2.78
CA GLU A 126 27.77 1.67 3.42
C GLU A 126 26.99 0.93 4.52
N ILE A 127 27.07 1.44 5.76
CA ILE A 127 26.17 1.00 6.83
C ILE A 127 25.07 2.04 6.94
N THR A 128 23.82 1.61 6.83
CA THR A 128 22.67 2.42 7.22
C THR A 128 22.08 1.84 8.52
N PRO A 129 22.33 2.48 9.68
CA PRO A 129 21.58 2.16 10.88
C PRO A 129 20.15 2.69 10.69
N PHE A 130 19.24 1.78 10.35
CA PHE A 130 17.80 1.99 10.08
C PHE A 130 17.41 3.13 9.10
N GLY A 131 16.79 2.74 7.99
CA GLY A 131 15.84 3.59 7.24
C GLY A 131 16.40 4.65 6.29
N GLY A 132 17.71 4.68 6.04
CA GLY A 132 18.35 5.68 5.18
C GLY A 132 18.43 5.28 3.70
N CYS A 133 17.99 6.18 2.84
CA CYS A 133 18.24 6.18 1.40
C CYS A 133 19.76 6.21 1.11
N SER A 134 20.21 5.59 0.02
CA SER A 134 21.59 5.76 -0.47
C SER A 134 21.84 7.23 -0.85
N PRO A 135 23.01 7.82 -0.56
CA PRO A 135 23.35 9.17 -0.97
C PRO A 135 23.76 9.15 -2.45
N LEU A 136 22.77 9.20 -3.33
CA LEU A 136 22.96 9.59 -4.72
C LEU A 136 21.88 10.59 -5.13
N ALA A 137 21.87 11.72 -4.43
CA ALA A 137 21.55 13.02 -5.00
C ALA A 137 22.16 14.05 -4.05
N GLU A 138 23.20 14.75 -4.49
CA GLU A 138 23.57 16.02 -3.88
C GLU A 138 22.39 16.97 -4.08
N ASP A 139 21.54 17.09 -3.06
CA ASP A 139 20.70 18.26 -2.86
C ASP A 139 20.72 18.54 -1.34
N ASP A 140 21.30 19.68 -0.97
CA ASP A 140 21.71 20.10 0.39
C ASP A 140 20.54 20.36 1.37
N ARG A 141 19.53 19.47 1.42
CA ARG A 141 18.41 19.54 2.38
C ARG A 141 17.92 18.16 2.79
N ALA A 142 18.80 17.30 3.34
CA ALA A 142 18.33 16.19 4.16
C ALA A 142 17.48 16.77 5.30
N ASP A 143 16.19 16.42 5.31
CA ASP A 143 15.19 16.99 6.20
C ASP A 143 15.54 16.71 7.67
N ALA A 144 15.47 17.73 8.52
CA ALA A 144 15.70 17.61 9.97
C ALA A 144 14.87 16.50 10.65
N LEU A 145 13.77 16.06 10.02
CA LEU A 145 12.87 15.01 10.50
C LEU A 145 13.48 13.59 10.36
N GLU A 146 14.29 13.32 9.34
CA GLU A 146 14.97 12.02 9.20
C GLU A 146 16.01 11.82 10.32
N ALA A 147 16.65 12.90 10.75
CA ALA A 147 17.58 12.89 11.88
C ALA A 147 16.90 12.53 13.23
N ASP A 148 15.58 12.74 13.34
CA ASP A 148 14.77 12.40 14.51
C ASP A 148 14.17 10.98 14.45
N GLY A 149 14.55 10.16 13.46
CA GLY A 149 14.10 8.77 13.31
C GLY A 149 12.66 8.64 12.77
N ILE A 150 12.14 9.67 12.13
CA ILE A 150 10.84 9.66 11.46
C ILE A 150 10.99 9.00 10.09
N PRO A 151 10.15 8.02 9.72
CA PRO A 151 10.18 7.43 8.39
C PRO A 151 9.94 8.49 7.30
N TRP A 152 10.74 8.43 6.23
CA TRP A 152 10.55 9.29 5.06
C TRP A 152 9.14 9.18 4.48
N PHE A 153 8.63 10.29 3.96
CA PHE A 153 7.38 10.36 3.21
C PHE A 153 7.45 11.45 2.14
N PRO A 154 6.71 11.30 1.01
CA PRO A 154 6.69 12.30 -0.05
C PRO A 154 6.12 13.63 0.44
N LYS A 155 6.75 14.75 0.07
CA LYS A 155 6.29 16.11 0.44
C LYS A 155 5.62 16.82 -0.72
N LYS A 156 5.94 16.45 -1.95
CA LYS A 156 5.28 16.92 -3.18
C LYS A 156 4.69 15.73 -3.92
N ILE A 157 3.62 15.97 -4.68
CA ILE A 157 2.99 14.94 -5.51
C ILE A 157 3.97 14.28 -6.50
N SER A 158 4.98 15.03 -6.98
CA SER A 158 6.03 14.50 -7.85
C SER A 158 6.94 13.49 -7.16
N ASP A 159 7.08 13.54 -5.84
CA ASP A 159 7.96 12.65 -5.07
C ASP A 159 7.44 11.21 -5.06
N LEU A 160 6.17 10.99 -5.44
CA LEU A 160 5.61 9.66 -5.68
C LEU A 160 6.35 8.90 -6.78
N ASP A 161 7.08 9.58 -7.67
CA ASP A 161 7.98 8.94 -8.64
C ASP A 161 9.11 8.12 -7.98
N GLN A 162 9.43 8.37 -6.71
CA GLN A 162 10.50 7.69 -5.97
C GLN A 162 10.03 6.37 -5.35
N CYS A 163 8.75 6.25 -5.01
CA CYS A 163 8.18 5.07 -4.36
C CYS A 163 7.33 4.18 -5.30
N ALA A 164 6.78 4.72 -6.38
CA ALA A 164 5.88 3.98 -7.28
C ALA A 164 6.52 2.79 -8.02
N ASN A 165 7.85 2.69 -8.03
CA ASN A 165 8.59 1.59 -8.66
C ASN A 165 9.00 0.49 -7.65
N ARG A 166 8.65 0.65 -6.37
CA ARG A 166 8.95 -0.32 -5.30
C ARG A 166 7.86 -1.39 -5.22
N VAL A 167 7.73 -2.16 -6.30
CA VAL A 167 6.71 -3.19 -6.44
C VAL A 167 7.16 -4.45 -5.70
N LEU A 168 6.33 -4.91 -4.78
CA LEU A 168 6.56 -6.09 -3.95
C LEU A 168 6.14 -7.38 -4.67
N MET A 169 4.98 -7.36 -5.34
CA MET A 169 4.34 -8.58 -5.86
C MET A 169 3.51 -8.29 -7.11
N TYR A 170 3.23 -9.35 -7.88
CA TYR A 170 2.33 -9.31 -9.04
C TYR A 170 2.69 -8.21 -10.05
N GLY A 171 4.00 -7.98 -10.23
CA GLY A 171 4.54 -7.14 -11.29
C GLY A 171 4.63 -7.91 -12.60
N SER A 172 5.86 -8.13 -13.06
CA SER A 172 6.19 -9.01 -14.19
C SER A 172 6.20 -10.49 -13.82
N ASP A 173 6.56 -10.79 -12.57
CA ASP A 173 6.64 -12.15 -12.05
C ASP A 173 5.30 -12.59 -11.47
N LEU A 174 4.93 -13.83 -11.78
CA LEU A 174 3.68 -14.46 -11.36
C LEU A 174 4.01 -15.69 -10.52
N ASP A 175 3.18 -15.94 -9.52
CA ASP A 175 3.29 -17.13 -8.67
C ASP A 175 2.93 -18.41 -9.44
N ALA A 176 3.41 -19.55 -8.96
CA ALA A 176 3.31 -20.84 -9.67
C ALA A 176 1.86 -21.34 -9.84
N ASP A 177 0.99 -20.94 -8.94
CA ASP A 177 -0.45 -21.22 -8.89
C ASP A 177 -1.29 -20.20 -9.67
N HIS A 178 -0.70 -19.07 -10.10
CA HIS A 178 -1.40 -18.09 -10.92
C HIS A 178 -1.84 -18.73 -12.27
N PRO A 179 -3.09 -18.53 -12.74
CA PRO A 179 -3.61 -19.20 -13.95
C PRO A 179 -2.77 -18.92 -15.21
N GLY A 180 -2.17 -17.73 -15.28
CA GLY A 180 -1.25 -17.31 -16.34
C GLY A 180 0.21 -17.74 -16.18
N PHE A 181 0.61 -18.49 -15.14
CA PHE A 181 2.02 -18.83 -14.87
C PHE A 181 2.67 -19.61 -16.01
N LYS A 182 1.93 -20.54 -16.61
CA LYS A 182 2.40 -21.37 -17.74
C LYS A 182 2.13 -20.74 -19.11
N ASP A 183 1.42 -19.61 -19.15
CA ASP A 183 1.12 -18.91 -20.40
C ASP A 183 2.24 -17.90 -20.72
N GLY A 184 3.11 -18.28 -21.67
CA GLY A 184 4.20 -17.43 -22.13
C GLY A 184 3.76 -16.15 -22.86
N VAL A 185 2.55 -16.10 -23.42
CA VAL A 185 1.99 -14.89 -24.04
C VAL A 185 1.50 -13.95 -22.95
N TYR A 186 0.73 -14.45 -21.98
CA TYR A 186 0.26 -13.66 -20.85
C TYR A 186 1.41 -13.07 -20.02
N ARG A 187 2.46 -13.85 -19.75
CA ARG A 187 3.65 -13.35 -19.03
C ARG A 187 4.36 -12.22 -19.77
N LYS A 188 4.56 -12.34 -21.08
CA LYS A 188 5.11 -11.25 -21.91
C LYS A 188 4.21 -10.03 -21.90
N ARG A 189 2.89 -10.23 -21.91
CA ARG A 189 1.90 -9.16 -21.82
C ARG A 189 1.95 -8.44 -20.47
N ARG A 190 2.15 -9.17 -19.36
CA ARG A 190 2.38 -8.59 -18.02
C ARG A 190 3.67 -7.79 -17.92
N GLN A 191 4.76 -8.29 -18.50
CA GLN A 191 6.01 -7.52 -18.58
C GLN A 191 5.80 -6.19 -19.31
N TYR A 192 5.07 -6.19 -20.44
CA TYR A 192 4.75 -4.95 -21.16
C TYR A 192 4.01 -3.94 -20.27
N PHE A 193 3.01 -4.36 -19.50
CA PHE A 193 2.31 -3.48 -18.56
C PHE A 193 3.23 -2.95 -17.45
N ALA A 194 4.11 -3.81 -16.92
CA ALA A 194 5.09 -3.41 -15.92
C ALA A 194 6.05 -2.36 -16.47
N ASP A 195 6.57 -2.54 -17.68
CA ASP A 195 7.48 -1.58 -18.33
C ASP A 195 6.80 -0.22 -18.56
N VAL A 196 5.52 -0.22 -18.97
CA VAL A 196 4.71 1.00 -19.13
C VAL A 196 4.57 1.74 -17.80
N ALA A 197 4.26 1.04 -16.71
CA ALA A 197 4.13 1.66 -15.40
C ALA A 197 5.48 2.19 -14.85
N MET A 198 6.55 1.42 -15.01
CA MET A 198 7.89 1.78 -14.50
C MET A 198 8.51 3.00 -15.19
N THR A 199 8.10 3.26 -16.44
CA THR A 199 8.54 4.43 -17.23
C THR A 199 7.69 5.67 -17.01
N PHE A 200 6.53 5.55 -16.34
CA PHE A 200 5.67 6.69 -16.04
C PHE A 200 6.33 7.65 -15.03
N LYS A 201 6.13 8.95 -15.27
CA LYS A 201 6.58 10.04 -14.39
C LYS A 201 5.46 11.04 -14.19
N HIS A 202 5.41 11.62 -12.99
CA HIS A 202 4.42 12.63 -12.68
C HIS A 202 4.48 13.80 -13.68
N GLY A 203 3.31 14.27 -14.12
CA GLY A 203 3.17 15.34 -15.12
C GLY A 203 3.04 14.83 -16.57
N ASN A 204 3.45 13.60 -16.87
CA ASN A 204 3.21 12.99 -18.17
C ASN A 204 1.78 12.45 -18.28
N PRO A 205 1.18 12.43 -19.49
CA PRO A 205 -0.06 11.71 -19.72
C PRO A 205 0.13 10.21 -19.50
N ILE A 206 -0.88 9.54 -18.94
CA ILE A 206 -0.83 8.09 -18.72
C ILE A 206 -0.84 7.39 -20.09
N PRO A 207 0.11 6.47 -20.37
CA PRO A 207 0.17 5.79 -21.66
C PRO A 207 -1.11 5.01 -21.97
N LYS A 208 -1.65 5.22 -23.17
CA LYS A 208 -2.80 4.47 -23.66
C LYS A 208 -2.40 3.06 -24.06
N ILE A 209 -3.23 2.09 -23.68
CA ILE A 209 -3.02 0.67 -23.96
C ILE A 209 -3.94 0.25 -25.10
N HIS A 210 -3.35 -0.41 -26.09
CA HIS A 210 -4.12 -1.17 -27.06
C HIS A 210 -4.44 -2.55 -26.49
N TYR A 211 -5.62 -2.68 -25.86
CA TYR A 211 -6.10 -3.96 -25.34
C TYR A 211 -6.46 -4.91 -26.49
N THR A 212 -6.12 -6.19 -26.31
CA THR A 212 -6.45 -7.24 -27.29
C THR A 212 -7.94 -7.56 -27.26
N ALA A 213 -8.45 -8.17 -28.32
CA ALA A 213 -9.84 -8.62 -28.36
C ALA A 213 -10.17 -9.65 -27.26
N GLU A 214 -9.19 -10.42 -26.78
CA GLU A 214 -9.37 -11.35 -25.67
C GLU A 214 -9.51 -10.62 -24.33
N GLU A 215 -8.62 -9.66 -24.06
CA GLU A 215 -8.67 -8.81 -22.86
C GLU A 215 -10.03 -8.07 -22.77
N VAL A 216 -10.49 -7.49 -23.89
CA VAL A 216 -11.80 -6.82 -23.97
C VAL A 216 -12.96 -7.78 -23.71
N ARG A 217 -12.89 -9.03 -24.23
CA ARG A 217 -13.92 -10.04 -23.94
C ARG A 217 -13.94 -10.44 -22.46
N THR A 218 -12.77 -10.61 -21.83
CA THR A 218 -12.66 -10.91 -20.40
C THR A 218 -13.29 -9.80 -19.56
N TRP A 219 -12.96 -8.54 -19.85
CA TRP A 219 -13.60 -7.37 -19.26
C TRP A 219 -15.13 -7.42 -19.42
N GLY A 220 -15.62 -7.64 -20.64
CA GLY A 220 -17.05 -7.67 -20.94
C GLY A 220 -17.82 -8.72 -20.15
N VAL A 221 -17.20 -9.89 -19.89
CA VAL A 221 -17.79 -10.92 -19.01
C VAL A 221 -17.95 -10.38 -17.58
N VAL A 222 -16.90 -9.80 -17.01
CA VAL A 222 -16.92 -9.26 -15.64
C VAL A 222 -17.91 -8.10 -15.52
N PHE A 223 -17.83 -7.15 -16.46
CA PHE A 223 -18.69 -5.98 -16.55
C PHE A 223 -20.16 -6.40 -16.53
N ARG A 224 -20.56 -7.32 -17.41
CA ARG A 224 -21.94 -7.77 -17.57
C ARG A 224 -22.47 -8.47 -16.32
N GLU A 225 -21.68 -9.34 -15.69
CA GLU A 225 -22.14 -10.07 -14.50
C GLU A 225 -22.30 -9.15 -13.28
N LEU A 226 -21.40 -8.19 -13.09
CA LEU A 226 -21.49 -7.23 -12.00
C LEU A 226 -22.63 -6.21 -12.20
N HIS A 227 -22.87 -5.76 -13.43
CA HIS A 227 -23.98 -4.84 -13.74
C HIS A 227 -25.36 -5.40 -13.42
N LYS A 228 -25.53 -6.74 -13.44
CA LYS A 228 -26.78 -7.38 -12.98
C LYS A 228 -27.00 -7.20 -11.47
N LEU A 229 -25.93 -7.05 -10.69
CA LEU A 229 -25.97 -7.01 -9.23
C LEU A 229 -26.00 -5.58 -8.68
N TYR A 230 -25.33 -4.63 -9.34
CA TYR A 230 -25.19 -3.26 -8.83
C TYR A 230 -26.50 -2.60 -8.39
N PRO A 231 -27.61 -2.65 -9.14
CA PRO A 231 -28.85 -1.97 -8.73
C PRO A 231 -29.39 -2.40 -7.36
N SER A 232 -29.12 -3.64 -6.95
CA SER A 232 -29.60 -4.19 -5.68
C SER A 232 -28.54 -4.26 -4.58
N HIS A 233 -27.24 -4.24 -4.94
CA HIS A 233 -26.13 -4.47 -4.01
C HIS A 233 -25.28 -3.22 -3.74
N ALA A 234 -25.03 -2.38 -4.74
CA ALA A 234 -24.11 -1.24 -4.61
C ALA A 234 -24.77 -0.04 -3.90
N CYS A 235 -23.95 0.75 -3.21
CA CYS A 235 -24.40 1.99 -2.58
C CYS A 235 -24.85 3.07 -3.59
N LYS A 236 -25.66 4.03 -3.14
CA LYS A 236 -26.23 5.08 -4.00
C LYS A 236 -25.16 5.95 -4.67
N GLU A 237 -24.03 6.20 -4.01
CA GLU A 237 -22.92 7.02 -4.53
C GLU A 237 -22.26 6.32 -5.72
N TYR A 238 -22.07 5.00 -5.63
CA TYR A 238 -21.61 4.18 -6.74
C TYR A 238 -22.56 4.26 -7.94
N LEU A 239 -23.86 4.02 -7.70
CA LEU A 239 -24.90 4.04 -8.74
C LEU A 239 -25.09 5.42 -9.38
N LYS A 240 -24.80 6.50 -8.64
CA LYS A 240 -24.82 7.88 -9.14
C LYS A 240 -23.65 8.16 -10.10
N ASN A 241 -22.45 7.63 -9.81
CA ASN A 241 -21.25 7.93 -10.57
C ASN A 241 -21.04 7.01 -11.79
N LEU A 242 -21.53 5.77 -11.74
CA LEU A 242 -21.36 4.80 -12.83
C LEU A 242 -21.91 5.30 -14.20
N PRO A 243 -23.12 5.89 -14.32
CA PRO A 243 -23.59 6.42 -15.60
C PRO A 243 -22.72 7.56 -16.16
N LEU A 244 -22.06 8.33 -15.29
CA LEU A 244 -21.16 9.40 -15.70
C LEU A 244 -19.87 8.83 -16.27
N LEU A 245 -19.34 7.75 -15.68
CA LEU A 245 -18.19 7.02 -16.21
C LEU A 245 -18.50 6.36 -17.57
N THR A 246 -19.71 5.82 -17.76
CA THR A 246 -20.17 5.33 -19.07
C THR A 246 -20.15 6.43 -20.12
N ARG A 247 -20.66 7.62 -19.78
CA ARG A 247 -20.74 8.75 -20.72
C ARG A 247 -19.38 9.40 -21.00
N ASP A 248 -18.59 9.65 -19.96
CA ASP A 248 -17.41 10.53 -20.03
C ASP A 248 -16.09 9.75 -20.14
N CYS A 249 -16.08 8.46 -19.80
CA CYS A 249 -14.89 7.60 -19.79
C CYS A 249 -15.06 6.31 -20.63
N CYS A 250 -16.14 6.20 -21.41
CA CYS A 250 -16.43 5.06 -22.28
C CYS A 250 -16.47 3.70 -21.53
N TYR A 251 -17.06 3.66 -20.33
CA TYR A 251 -17.34 2.39 -19.66
C TYR A 251 -18.46 1.65 -20.39
N SER A 252 -18.11 0.58 -21.09
CA SER A 252 -19.05 -0.32 -21.75
C SER A 252 -18.56 -1.75 -21.72
N GLU A 253 -19.43 -2.70 -22.04
CA GLU A 253 -19.09 -4.13 -22.08
C GLU A 253 -18.02 -4.45 -23.14
N ASP A 254 -17.95 -3.67 -24.20
CA ASP A 254 -17.09 -3.85 -25.37
C ASP A 254 -15.85 -2.92 -25.39
N ASN A 255 -15.62 -2.16 -24.31
CA ASN A 255 -14.48 -1.25 -24.23
C ASN A 255 -13.90 -1.18 -22.81
N ILE A 256 -12.58 -1.38 -22.69
CA ILE A 256 -11.84 -1.13 -21.44
C ILE A 256 -11.46 0.36 -21.39
N PRO A 257 -11.89 1.10 -20.35
CA PRO A 257 -11.54 2.51 -20.18
C PRO A 257 -10.02 2.73 -20.07
N GLN A 258 -9.55 3.85 -20.62
CA GLN A 258 -8.14 4.24 -20.51
C GLN A 258 -7.91 5.05 -19.25
N LEU A 259 -6.85 4.73 -18.49
CA LEU A 259 -6.55 5.39 -17.22
C LEU A 259 -6.40 6.91 -17.34
N GLU A 260 -5.86 7.42 -18.45
CA GLU A 260 -5.72 8.86 -18.70
C GLU A 260 -7.07 9.59 -18.72
N ASP A 261 -8.06 9.00 -19.37
CA ASP A 261 -9.39 9.60 -19.51
C ASP A 261 -10.13 9.53 -18.15
N VAL A 262 -9.98 8.41 -17.43
CA VAL A 262 -10.50 8.24 -16.06
C VAL A 262 -9.83 9.18 -15.05
N SER A 263 -8.52 9.38 -15.15
CA SER A 263 -7.75 10.28 -14.27
C SER A 263 -8.23 11.72 -14.42
N LYS A 264 -8.49 12.18 -15.66
CA LYS A 264 -9.08 13.51 -15.93
C LYS A 264 -10.48 13.64 -15.35
N PHE A 265 -11.31 12.62 -15.51
CA PHE A 265 -12.65 12.59 -14.93
C PHE A 265 -12.60 12.71 -13.40
N LEU A 266 -11.81 11.87 -12.72
CA LEU A 266 -11.65 11.93 -11.27
C LEU A 266 -11.15 13.28 -10.80
N LYS A 267 -10.20 13.89 -11.53
CA LYS A 267 -9.64 15.20 -11.18
C LYS A 267 -10.73 16.28 -11.17
N GLY A 268 -11.63 16.25 -12.14
CA GLY A 268 -12.76 17.17 -12.23
C GLY A 268 -13.89 16.91 -11.21
N ARG A 269 -13.92 15.73 -10.58
CA ARG A 269 -14.99 15.32 -9.65
C ARG A 269 -14.62 15.51 -8.19
N SER A 270 -13.44 15.03 -7.82
CA SER A 270 -12.97 14.99 -6.43
C SER A 270 -11.53 15.44 -6.25
N GLY A 271 -10.84 15.80 -7.34
CA GLY A 271 -9.41 16.10 -7.34
C GLY A 271 -8.52 14.86 -7.31
N PHE A 272 -9.09 13.65 -7.31
CA PHE A 272 -8.28 12.43 -7.45
C PHE A 272 -7.68 12.29 -8.84
N THR A 273 -6.50 11.71 -8.91
CA THR A 273 -5.84 11.33 -10.17
C THR A 273 -5.36 9.90 -10.06
N ILE A 274 -5.15 9.28 -11.22
CA ILE A 274 -4.62 7.92 -11.31
C ILE A 274 -3.13 7.97 -11.65
N ARG A 275 -2.38 7.03 -11.08
CA ARG A 275 -1.01 6.73 -11.46
C ARG A 275 -0.91 5.24 -11.85
N PRO A 276 -0.39 4.89 -13.04
CA PRO A 276 -0.17 3.49 -13.37
C PRO A 276 0.87 2.86 -12.43
N VAL A 277 0.61 1.65 -11.97
CA VAL A 277 1.53 0.86 -11.14
C VAL A 277 1.68 -0.55 -11.72
N ALA A 278 2.88 -1.12 -11.62
CA ALA A 278 3.14 -2.43 -12.22
C ALA A 278 2.53 -3.58 -11.40
N GLY A 279 2.35 -3.40 -10.09
CA GLY A 279 1.84 -4.40 -9.16
C GLY A 279 1.67 -3.81 -7.75
N TYR A 280 1.68 -4.66 -6.72
CA TYR A 280 1.47 -4.21 -5.33
C TYR A 280 2.65 -3.38 -4.82
N LEU A 281 2.34 -2.21 -4.28
CA LEU A 281 3.28 -1.41 -3.50
C LEU A 281 3.24 -1.82 -2.03
N SER A 282 4.25 -1.40 -1.27
CA SER A 282 4.16 -1.46 0.19
C SER A 282 2.94 -0.67 0.70
N PRO A 283 2.32 -1.06 1.83
CA PRO A 283 1.19 -0.29 2.36
C PRO A 283 1.57 1.17 2.60
N ARG A 284 2.80 1.43 3.05
CA ARG A 284 3.34 2.78 3.25
C ARG A 284 3.29 3.60 1.97
N ASP A 285 3.85 3.06 0.88
CA ASP A 285 3.95 3.79 -0.40
C ASP A 285 2.58 3.98 -1.06
N PHE A 286 1.72 2.95 -1.00
CA PHE A 286 0.37 3.03 -1.53
C PHE A 286 -0.47 4.07 -0.78
N LEU A 287 -0.53 3.97 0.56
CA LEU A 287 -1.30 4.90 1.38
C LEU A 287 -0.77 6.33 1.28
N ALA A 288 0.55 6.53 1.18
CA ALA A 288 1.13 7.85 0.97
C ALA A 288 0.60 8.52 -0.31
N GLY A 289 0.37 7.75 -1.39
CA GLY A 289 -0.27 8.26 -2.61
C GLY A 289 -1.67 8.85 -2.35
N LEU A 290 -2.47 8.20 -1.50
CA LEU A 290 -3.82 8.67 -1.17
C LEU A 290 -3.82 10.05 -0.51
N ALA A 291 -2.77 10.41 0.23
CA ALA A 291 -2.62 11.73 0.84
C ALA A 291 -2.62 12.85 -0.20
N PHE A 292 -2.09 12.56 -1.40
CA PHE A 292 -2.04 13.47 -2.55
C PHE A 292 -3.24 13.32 -3.49
N ARG A 293 -4.26 12.56 -3.09
CA ARG A 293 -5.37 12.13 -3.95
C ARG A 293 -4.85 11.43 -5.22
N VAL A 294 -3.81 10.61 -5.09
CA VAL A 294 -3.27 9.79 -6.16
C VAL A 294 -3.58 8.34 -5.86
N PHE A 295 -4.37 7.70 -6.73
CA PHE A 295 -4.65 6.28 -6.66
C PHE A 295 -3.73 5.52 -7.61
N HIS A 296 -2.94 4.59 -7.06
CA HIS A 296 -2.09 3.70 -7.85
C HIS A 296 -2.94 2.59 -8.44
N CYS A 297 -2.96 2.46 -9.77
CA CYS A 297 -3.89 1.62 -10.50
C CYS A 297 -3.15 0.73 -11.49
N THR A 298 -3.43 -0.57 -11.48
CA THR A 298 -2.87 -1.47 -12.49
C THR A 298 -3.55 -1.29 -13.86
N GLN A 299 -2.86 -1.68 -14.94
CA GLN A 299 -3.39 -1.63 -16.31
C GLN A 299 -3.63 -3.01 -16.94
N TYR A 300 -3.11 -4.08 -16.32
CA TYR A 300 -3.27 -5.43 -16.84
C TYR A 300 -4.67 -5.98 -16.59
N VAL A 301 -5.10 -6.93 -17.41
CA VAL A 301 -6.38 -7.64 -17.26
C VAL A 301 -6.08 -9.04 -16.75
N ARG A 302 -6.93 -9.55 -15.85
CA ARG A 302 -6.88 -10.94 -15.36
C ARG A 302 -6.87 -11.96 -16.51
N HIS A 303 -6.34 -13.14 -16.23
CA HIS A 303 -6.26 -14.22 -17.20
C HIS A 303 -7.66 -14.70 -17.65
N SER A 304 -7.83 -14.95 -18.95
CA SER A 304 -9.15 -15.24 -19.56
C SER A 304 -9.76 -16.58 -19.15
N SER A 305 -8.96 -17.52 -18.63
CA SER A 305 -9.45 -18.82 -18.15
C SER A 305 -10.33 -18.71 -16.91
N GLU A 306 -10.14 -17.68 -16.09
CA GLU A 306 -10.87 -17.47 -14.83
C GLU A 306 -11.38 -16.02 -14.74
N PRO A 307 -12.33 -15.59 -15.60
CA PRO A 307 -12.72 -14.19 -15.66
C PRO A 307 -13.42 -13.71 -14.38
N LEU A 308 -14.06 -14.61 -13.63
CA LEU A 308 -14.85 -14.24 -12.44
C LEU A 308 -14.07 -14.29 -11.13
N TYR A 309 -12.77 -14.62 -11.17
CA TYR A 309 -11.90 -14.70 -10.01
C TYR A 309 -10.51 -14.17 -10.34
N THR A 310 -9.91 -13.43 -9.42
CA THR A 310 -8.48 -13.11 -9.47
C THR A 310 -8.01 -12.78 -8.06
N PRO A 311 -6.82 -13.26 -7.64
CA PRO A 311 -6.18 -12.82 -6.41
C PRO A 311 -5.48 -11.46 -6.58
N GLU A 312 -5.39 -10.94 -7.82
CA GLU A 312 -4.67 -9.71 -8.15
C GLU A 312 -5.66 -8.55 -8.41
N PRO A 313 -5.28 -7.30 -8.11
CA PRO A 313 -6.08 -6.12 -8.36
C PRO A 313 -5.89 -5.72 -9.82
N ASP A 314 -6.45 -6.50 -10.74
CA ASP A 314 -6.40 -6.22 -12.18
C ASP A 314 -7.25 -4.98 -12.52
N THR A 315 -7.17 -4.49 -13.76
CA THR A 315 -7.90 -3.29 -14.19
C THR A 315 -9.43 -3.40 -14.02
N CYS A 316 -9.99 -4.62 -14.01
CA CYS A 316 -11.41 -4.81 -13.68
C CYS A 316 -11.71 -4.39 -12.24
N HIS A 317 -10.87 -4.83 -11.29
CA HIS A 317 -10.98 -4.45 -9.88
C HIS A 317 -10.83 -2.93 -9.70
N GLU A 318 -9.82 -2.34 -10.33
CA GLU A 318 -9.55 -0.92 -10.19
C GLU A 318 -10.68 -0.04 -10.73
N LEU A 319 -11.09 -0.30 -11.98
CA LEU A 319 -12.05 0.53 -12.70
C LEU A 319 -13.49 0.29 -12.24
N LEU A 320 -13.87 -0.96 -11.95
CA LEU A 320 -15.24 -1.28 -11.53
C LEU A 320 -15.42 -1.20 -10.01
N GLY A 321 -14.36 -1.40 -9.23
CA GLY A 321 -14.40 -1.33 -7.77
C GLY A 321 -14.15 0.08 -7.25
N HIS A 322 -12.94 0.61 -7.43
CA HIS A 322 -12.50 1.86 -6.78
C HIS A 322 -13.02 3.13 -7.44
N VAL A 323 -12.88 3.25 -8.76
CA VAL A 323 -13.08 4.51 -9.49
C VAL A 323 -14.43 5.17 -9.24
N PRO A 324 -15.59 4.46 -9.24
CA PRO A 324 -16.88 5.10 -9.03
C PRO A 324 -17.01 5.79 -7.67
N LEU A 325 -16.35 5.30 -6.64
CA LEU A 325 -16.36 5.93 -5.32
C LEU A 325 -15.29 7.00 -5.16
N LEU A 326 -14.13 6.85 -5.79
CA LEU A 326 -13.14 7.94 -5.85
C LEU A 326 -13.72 9.20 -6.53
N ALA A 327 -14.74 9.06 -7.38
CA ALA A 327 -15.47 10.17 -7.97
C ALA A 327 -16.46 10.87 -7.02
N GLU A 328 -16.75 10.28 -5.84
CA GLU A 328 -17.62 10.89 -4.82
C GLU A 328 -16.78 11.72 -3.83
N PRO A 329 -17.06 13.02 -3.66
CA PRO A 329 -16.23 13.90 -2.83
C PRO A 329 -16.05 13.46 -1.37
N SER A 330 -17.10 12.95 -0.73
CA SER A 330 -17.05 12.51 0.68
C SER A 330 -16.17 11.27 0.84
N PHE A 331 -16.26 10.32 -0.09
CA PHE A 331 -15.41 9.14 -0.10
C PHE A 331 -13.95 9.49 -0.43
N ALA A 332 -13.72 10.38 -1.41
CA ALA A 332 -12.38 10.87 -1.73
C ALA A 332 -11.70 11.55 -0.53
N GLN A 333 -12.45 12.36 0.24
CA GLN A 333 -11.94 12.95 1.49
C GLN A 333 -11.60 11.89 2.53
N PHE A 334 -12.47 10.89 2.68
CA PHE A 334 -12.22 9.74 3.57
C PHE A 334 -10.93 9.00 3.19
N SER A 335 -10.75 8.63 1.92
CA SER A 335 -9.54 7.97 1.44
C SER A 335 -8.29 8.83 1.62
N GLN A 336 -8.40 10.15 1.40
CA GLN A 336 -7.30 11.08 1.61
C GLN A 336 -6.91 11.18 3.10
N GLU A 337 -7.87 11.16 4.03
CA GLU A 337 -7.59 11.20 5.47
C GLU A 337 -6.76 9.98 5.91
N ILE A 338 -7.05 8.79 5.36
CA ILE A 338 -6.23 7.58 5.60
C ILE A 338 -4.79 7.81 5.10
N GLY A 339 -4.65 8.36 3.90
CA GLY A 339 -3.33 8.67 3.35
C GLY A 339 -2.56 9.71 4.16
N LEU A 340 -3.22 10.78 4.61
CA LEU A 340 -2.59 11.79 5.46
C LEU A 340 -2.18 11.22 6.82
N ALA A 341 -2.93 10.25 7.36
CA ALA A 341 -2.57 9.56 8.59
C ALA A 341 -1.32 8.67 8.43
N SER A 342 -1.03 8.16 7.22
CA SER A 342 0.12 7.28 6.99
C SER A 342 1.46 8.03 6.86
N LEU A 343 1.44 9.32 6.50
CA LEU A 343 2.65 10.11 6.31
C LEU A 343 3.45 10.25 7.61
N GLY A 344 4.68 9.73 7.60
CA GLY A 344 5.59 9.71 8.75
C GLY A 344 5.16 8.80 9.90
N ALA A 345 4.14 7.96 9.71
CA ALA A 345 3.68 7.01 10.73
C ALA A 345 4.67 5.84 10.87
N SER A 346 4.73 5.22 12.06
CA SER A 346 5.51 3.99 12.27
C SER A 346 4.95 2.82 11.47
N ASP A 347 5.74 1.75 11.27
CA ASP A 347 5.27 0.57 10.53
C ASP A 347 4.05 -0.11 11.17
N ASP A 348 4.00 -0.18 12.51
CA ASP A 348 2.82 -0.67 13.25
C ASP A 348 1.58 0.19 12.98
N ALA A 349 1.74 1.52 12.94
CA ALA A 349 0.64 2.43 12.63
C ALA A 349 0.20 2.29 11.16
N VAL A 350 1.14 2.15 10.22
CA VAL A 350 0.85 1.90 8.80
C VAL A 350 0.10 0.58 8.62
N LYS A 351 0.49 -0.49 9.32
CA LYS A 351 -0.22 -1.78 9.31
C LYS A 351 -1.67 -1.61 9.75
N LYS A 352 -1.90 -0.95 10.88
CA LYS A 352 -3.24 -0.68 11.40
C LYS A 352 -4.09 0.16 10.43
N LEU A 353 -3.49 1.17 9.80
CA LEU A 353 -4.14 1.98 8.77
C LEU A 353 -4.48 1.14 7.52
N ALA A 354 -3.59 0.23 7.11
CA ALA A 354 -3.82 -0.67 5.99
C ALA A 354 -4.96 -1.66 6.27
N THR A 355 -5.06 -2.19 7.49
CA THR A 355 -6.20 -3.02 7.92
C THR A 355 -7.52 -2.22 7.90
N CYS A 356 -7.50 -0.98 8.41
CA CYS A 356 -8.67 -0.11 8.32
C CYS A 356 -9.05 0.22 6.87
N TYR A 357 -8.07 0.47 5.99
CA TYR A 357 -8.29 0.66 4.56
C TYR A 357 -8.94 -0.59 3.95
N PHE A 358 -8.43 -1.78 4.26
CA PHE A 358 -8.96 -3.04 3.76
C PHE A 358 -10.43 -3.23 4.16
N PHE A 359 -10.77 -3.09 5.44
CA PHE A 359 -12.15 -3.27 5.90
C PHE A 359 -13.10 -2.11 5.60
N THR A 360 -12.61 -1.06 4.92
CA THR A 360 -13.44 0.05 4.45
C THR A 360 -13.40 0.16 2.94
N VAL A 361 -12.30 0.63 2.37
CA VAL A 361 -12.16 0.89 0.94
C VAL A 361 -12.22 -0.40 0.10
N GLU A 362 -11.73 -1.55 0.61
CA GLU A 362 -11.76 -2.82 -0.12
C GLU A 362 -13.04 -3.64 0.15
N PHE A 363 -13.43 -3.79 1.42
CA PHE A 363 -14.51 -4.70 1.83
C PHE A 363 -15.60 -4.05 2.70
N GLY A 364 -15.71 -2.72 2.64
CA GLY A 364 -16.67 -1.97 3.44
C GLY A 364 -18.12 -2.09 2.97
N LEU A 365 -19.02 -2.10 3.94
CA LEU A 365 -20.47 -2.03 3.76
C LEU A 365 -21.01 -0.71 4.33
N CYS A 366 -22.13 -0.23 3.81
CA CYS A 366 -22.84 0.92 4.36
C CYS A 366 -24.33 0.63 4.54
N LYS A 367 -24.97 1.40 5.41
CA LYS A 367 -26.41 1.34 5.64
C LYS A 367 -27.12 2.50 4.95
N GLN A 368 -28.06 2.19 4.06
CA GLN A 368 -28.83 3.17 3.30
C GLN A 368 -30.29 2.76 3.27
N ASP A 369 -31.17 3.66 3.73
CA ASP A 369 -32.63 3.42 3.80
C ASP A 369 -32.98 2.12 4.55
N GLY A 370 -32.25 1.84 5.63
CA GLY A 370 -32.40 0.63 6.44
C GLY A 370 -31.87 -0.66 5.81
N LYS A 371 -31.27 -0.60 4.62
CA LYS A 371 -30.69 -1.75 3.90
C LYS A 371 -29.17 -1.66 3.86
N LEU A 372 -28.52 -2.83 3.86
CA LEU A 372 -27.09 -2.93 3.62
C LEU A 372 -26.77 -2.79 2.14
N ARG A 373 -25.66 -2.11 1.85
CA ARG A 373 -25.12 -1.86 0.53
C ARG A 373 -23.60 -1.98 0.54
N ALA A 374 -23.03 -2.49 -0.55
CA ALA A 374 -21.59 -2.57 -0.73
C ALA A 374 -21.02 -1.25 -1.26
N TYR A 375 -19.88 -0.86 -0.70
CA TYR A 375 -19.04 0.20 -1.26
C TYR A 375 -17.58 -0.25 -1.38
N GLY A 376 -17.16 -1.33 -0.71
CA GLY A 376 -15.82 -1.89 -0.88
C GLY A 376 -15.52 -2.29 -2.34
N ALA A 377 -14.35 -1.94 -2.85
CA ALA A 377 -13.91 -2.24 -4.21
C ALA A 377 -13.75 -3.74 -4.47
N GLY A 378 -13.19 -4.50 -3.52
CA GLY A 378 -13.15 -5.96 -3.53
C GLY A 378 -14.55 -6.58 -3.69
N LEU A 379 -15.55 -6.04 -2.99
CA LEU A 379 -16.95 -6.48 -3.16
C LEU A 379 -17.49 -6.10 -4.54
N LEU A 380 -17.31 -4.84 -4.96
CA LEU A 380 -17.89 -4.32 -6.20
C LEU A 380 -17.22 -4.85 -7.48
N SER A 381 -16.12 -5.59 -7.34
CA SER A 381 -15.39 -6.24 -8.42
C SER A 381 -15.44 -7.77 -8.38
N SER A 382 -16.06 -8.36 -7.35
CA SER A 382 -16.19 -9.80 -7.13
C SER A 382 -17.65 -10.23 -7.08
N VAL A 383 -18.11 -10.95 -8.12
CA VAL A 383 -19.50 -11.43 -8.23
C VAL A 383 -19.89 -12.31 -7.04
N SER A 384 -18.99 -13.21 -6.62
CA SER A 384 -19.27 -14.18 -5.57
C SER A 384 -19.28 -13.54 -4.19
N GLU A 385 -18.34 -12.64 -3.91
CA GLU A 385 -18.21 -12.01 -2.60
C GLU A 385 -19.24 -10.90 -2.39
N LEU A 386 -19.64 -10.19 -3.46
CA LEU A 386 -20.76 -9.24 -3.40
C LEU A 386 -22.07 -9.93 -2.98
N LYS A 387 -22.34 -11.11 -3.54
CA LYS A 387 -23.52 -11.90 -3.15
C LYS A 387 -23.39 -12.43 -1.73
N HIS A 388 -22.21 -12.91 -1.35
CA HIS A 388 -21.97 -13.48 -0.02
C HIS A 388 -22.15 -12.43 1.09
N SER A 389 -21.49 -11.28 0.96
CA SER A 389 -21.51 -10.18 1.97
C SER A 389 -22.92 -9.66 2.26
N LEU A 390 -23.85 -9.74 1.30
CA LEU A 390 -25.24 -9.30 1.45
C LEU A 390 -26.26 -10.44 1.54
N SER A 391 -25.81 -11.70 1.70
CA SER A 391 -26.68 -12.88 1.76
C SER A 391 -27.46 -13.05 3.07
N GLY A 392 -27.14 -12.27 4.10
CA GLY A 392 -27.63 -12.44 5.47
C GLY A 392 -26.93 -13.55 6.27
N LYS A 393 -25.95 -14.26 5.66
CA LYS A 393 -25.12 -15.27 6.33
C LYS A 393 -23.75 -14.73 6.77
N ALA A 394 -23.32 -13.61 6.19
CA ALA A 394 -22.05 -12.97 6.52
C ALA A 394 -22.10 -12.36 7.93
N ASN A 395 -20.97 -12.39 8.64
CA ASN A 395 -20.83 -11.69 9.91
C ASN A 395 -20.60 -10.19 9.63
N ILE A 396 -21.46 -9.34 10.19
CA ILE A 396 -21.44 -7.89 9.93
C ILE A 396 -21.32 -7.16 11.26
N LEU A 397 -20.25 -6.37 11.40
CA LEU A 397 -19.91 -5.63 12.60
C LEU A 397 -19.94 -4.12 12.33
N PRO A 398 -20.24 -3.27 13.32
CA PRO A 398 -20.11 -1.82 13.15
C PRO A 398 -18.64 -1.45 12.94
N PHE A 399 -18.36 -0.54 12.01
CA PHE A 399 -17.01 -0.04 11.78
C PHE A 399 -16.55 0.79 12.99
N ASP A 400 -15.48 0.34 13.63
CA ASP A 400 -14.75 1.06 14.68
C ASP A 400 -13.25 0.83 14.45
N PRO A 401 -12.49 1.85 13.99
CA PRO A 401 -11.08 1.70 13.66
C PRO A 401 -10.23 1.09 14.78
N ILE A 402 -10.56 1.32 16.06
CA ILE A 402 -9.80 0.79 17.19
C ILE A 402 -9.90 -0.73 17.27
N LEU A 403 -11.06 -1.28 16.91
CA LEU A 403 -11.31 -2.72 16.88
C LEU A 403 -10.92 -3.31 15.52
N THR A 404 -11.37 -2.68 14.44
CA THR A 404 -11.15 -3.11 13.06
C THR A 404 -9.66 -3.21 12.71
N CYS A 405 -8.78 -2.36 13.25
CA CYS A 405 -7.35 -2.42 12.93
C CYS A 405 -6.63 -3.68 13.40
N ASN A 406 -7.27 -4.51 14.24
CA ASN A 406 -6.73 -5.78 14.72
C ASN A 406 -7.37 -6.99 14.03
N GLN A 407 -8.31 -6.77 13.11
CA GLN A 407 -8.99 -7.85 12.38
C GLN A 407 -8.05 -8.45 11.33
N GLU A 408 -7.98 -9.78 11.31
CA GLU A 408 -7.27 -10.54 10.27
C GLU A 408 -7.98 -10.42 8.92
N CYS A 409 -7.21 -10.17 7.87
CA CYS A 409 -7.72 -9.94 6.53
C CYS A 409 -7.60 -11.22 5.70
N MET A 410 -8.73 -11.73 5.21
CA MET A 410 -8.72 -12.92 4.36
C MET A 410 -8.50 -12.52 2.92
N ILE A 411 -7.61 -13.23 2.22
CA ILE A 411 -7.14 -12.79 0.89
C ILE A 411 -7.58 -13.78 -0.17
N THR A 412 -7.48 -15.07 0.16
CA THR A 412 -7.78 -16.19 -0.74
C THR A 412 -9.20 -16.73 -0.54
N THR A 413 -9.88 -16.28 0.50
CA THR A 413 -11.24 -16.70 0.87
C THR A 413 -12.11 -15.49 1.16
N PHE A 414 -13.43 -15.70 1.27
CA PHE A 414 -14.34 -14.63 1.70
C PHE A 414 -13.98 -14.13 3.09
N GLN A 415 -14.19 -12.84 3.33
CA GLN A 415 -13.95 -12.27 4.65
C GLN A 415 -14.79 -12.95 5.74
N GLU A 416 -14.16 -13.24 6.87
CA GLU A 416 -14.86 -13.77 8.04
C GLU A 416 -15.78 -12.75 8.69
N ALA A 417 -15.47 -11.46 8.53
CA ALA A 417 -16.26 -10.34 9.02
C ALA A 417 -16.21 -9.16 8.04
N TYR A 418 -17.33 -8.46 7.90
CA TYR A 418 -17.45 -7.21 7.15
C TYR A 418 -17.83 -6.09 8.11
N PHE A 419 -17.37 -4.88 7.83
CA PHE A 419 -17.63 -3.73 8.67
C PHE A 419 -18.59 -2.75 7.99
N VAL A 420 -19.62 -2.33 8.73
CA VAL A 420 -20.63 -1.39 8.26
C VAL A 420 -20.38 0.01 8.81
N ALA A 421 -20.31 1.00 7.92
CA ALA A 421 -20.33 2.42 8.27
C ALA A 421 -21.75 3.01 8.07
N GLU A 422 -22.21 3.90 8.95
CA GLU A 422 -23.51 4.57 8.75
C GLU A 422 -23.41 5.64 7.66
N SER A 423 -22.24 6.27 7.51
CA SER A 423 -21.94 7.17 6.40
C SER A 423 -20.43 7.33 6.18
N PHE A 424 -20.02 7.81 5.00
CA PHE A 424 -18.62 8.15 4.73
C PHE A 424 -18.12 9.29 5.63
N GLU A 425 -18.99 10.21 6.04
CA GLU A 425 -18.65 11.28 6.96
C GLU A 425 -18.33 10.74 8.36
N GLU A 426 -19.14 9.79 8.85
CA GLU A 426 -18.88 9.10 10.11
C GLU A 426 -17.57 8.30 10.05
N ALA A 427 -17.35 7.52 8.98
CA ALA A 427 -16.12 6.76 8.80
C ALA A 427 -14.88 7.67 8.77
N LYS A 428 -14.95 8.82 8.09
CA LYS A 428 -13.91 9.86 8.07
C LYS A 428 -13.64 10.41 9.45
N ASN A 429 -14.67 10.77 10.20
CA ASN A 429 -14.51 11.30 11.55
C ASN A 429 -13.89 10.25 12.50
N LYS A 430 -14.34 8.99 12.42
CA LYS A 430 -13.76 7.88 13.18
C LYS A 430 -12.29 7.65 12.83
N MET A 431 -11.92 7.66 11.53
CA MET A 431 -10.53 7.52 11.11
C MET A 431 -9.66 8.71 11.56
N ARG A 432 -10.19 9.92 11.57
CA ARG A 432 -9.49 11.10 12.09
C ARG A 432 -9.21 10.97 13.58
N GLU A 433 -10.19 10.55 14.37
CA GLU A 433 -9.97 10.32 15.80
C GLU A 433 -8.99 9.17 16.04
N PHE A 434 -9.10 8.09 15.26
CA PHE A 434 -8.13 6.99 15.29
C PHE A 434 -6.71 7.43 14.97
N ALA A 435 -6.53 8.26 13.93
CA ALA A 435 -5.22 8.77 13.54
C ALA A 435 -4.54 9.57 14.66
N LYS A 436 -5.31 10.29 15.50
CA LYS A 436 -4.77 10.99 16.69
C LYS A 436 -4.22 10.03 17.75
N THR A 437 -4.69 8.78 17.77
CA THR A 437 -4.18 7.74 18.69
C THR A 437 -2.87 7.12 18.21
N LEU A 438 -2.55 7.27 16.93
CA LEU A 438 -1.31 6.77 16.36
C LEU A 438 -0.18 7.74 16.71
N HIS A 439 0.95 7.21 17.20
CA HIS A 439 2.08 8.04 17.57
C HIS A 439 2.72 8.68 16.33
N ARG A 440 2.58 10.00 16.19
CA ARG A 440 3.27 10.83 15.20
C ARG A 440 3.69 12.15 15.85
N PRO A 441 4.97 12.58 15.73
CA PRO A 441 5.46 13.75 16.45
C PRO A 441 5.01 15.10 15.86
N PHE A 442 4.24 15.09 14.77
CA PHE A 442 3.75 16.27 14.08
C PHE A 442 2.38 16.03 13.44
N THR A 443 1.74 17.11 13.01
CA THR A 443 0.54 17.07 12.15
C THR A 443 0.94 17.48 10.74
N VAL A 444 0.23 16.96 9.75
CA VAL A 444 0.44 17.30 8.34
C VAL A 444 -0.82 17.96 7.78
N HIS A 445 -0.64 18.86 6.83
CA HIS A 445 -1.70 19.51 6.08
C HIS A 445 -1.43 19.37 4.59
N TYR A 446 -2.44 18.95 3.81
CA TYR A 446 -2.33 18.91 2.36
C TYR A 446 -2.77 20.23 1.76
N ASN A 447 -1.88 20.88 1.02
CA ASN A 447 -2.18 22.07 0.25
C ASN A 447 -2.56 21.69 -1.19
N PRO A 448 -3.84 21.83 -1.59
CA PRO A 448 -4.28 21.43 -2.92
C PRO A 448 -3.77 22.36 -4.05
N TYR A 449 -3.39 23.60 -3.73
CA TYR A 449 -2.91 24.57 -4.72
C TYR A 449 -1.48 24.25 -5.18
N THR A 450 -0.62 23.93 -4.22
CA THR A 450 0.79 23.56 -4.47
C THR A 450 0.98 22.06 -4.65
N GLN A 451 -0.06 21.26 -4.37
CA GLN A 451 -0.04 19.80 -4.37
C GLN A 451 1.09 19.24 -3.48
N SER A 452 1.27 19.87 -2.31
CA SER A 452 2.30 19.54 -1.33
C SER A 452 1.70 19.24 0.05
N VAL A 453 2.50 18.59 0.87
CA VAL A 453 2.21 18.34 2.28
C VAL A 453 3.09 19.23 3.14
N ASP A 454 2.44 20.06 3.94
CA ASP A 454 3.08 20.94 4.91
C ASP A 454 3.13 20.23 6.27
N VAL A 455 4.32 20.20 6.87
CA VAL A 455 4.52 19.69 8.22
C VAL A 455 4.31 20.83 9.21
N LEU A 456 3.31 20.70 10.08
CA LEU A 456 2.91 21.72 11.02
C LEU A 456 3.71 21.59 12.33
N THR A 457 4.99 21.97 12.27
CA THR A 457 5.91 21.95 13.42
C THR A 457 6.30 23.33 13.93
N ASP A 458 6.19 24.36 13.09
CA ASP A 458 6.59 25.72 13.41
C ASP A 458 5.41 26.71 13.35
N THR A 459 5.58 27.84 14.05
CA THR A 459 4.56 28.90 14.13
C THR A 459 4.31 29.58 12.78
N HIS A 460 5.23 29.50 11.81
CA HIS A 460 5.06 30.13 10.51
C HIS A 460 4.02 29.36 9.67
N ASN A 461 4.17 28.05 9.55
CA ASN A 461 3.24 27.20 8.79
C ASN A 461 1.84 27.22 9.39
N ILE A 462 1.74 27.19 10.73
CA ILE A 462 0.46 27.30 11.45
C ILE A 462 -0.20 28.65 11.16
N ASN A 463 0.56 29.76 11.21
CA ASN A 463 0.02 31.09 10.92
C ASN A 463 -0.42 31.23 9.45
N SER A 464 0.25 30.57 8.50
CA SER A 464 -0.19 30.54 7.10
C SER A 464 -1.55 29.87 6.97
N MET A 465 -1.71 28.66 7.54
CA MET A 465 -2.98 27.94 7.52
C MET A 465 -4.12 28.73 8.19
N VAL A 466 -3.86 29.42 9.31
CA VAL A 466 -4.87 30.27 9.98
C VAL A 466 -5.31 31.44 9.10
N LYS A 467 -4.40 32.04 8.31
CA LYS A 467 -4.75 33.10 7.37
C LYS A 467 -5.65 32.57 6.25
N ASP A 468 -5.34 31.40 5.72
CA ASP A 468 -6.15 30.77 4.66
C ASP A 468 -7.56 30.46 5.17
N ILE A 469 -7.69 29.89 6.39
CA ILE A 469 -8.99 29.66 7.03
C ILE A 469 -9.76 30.96 7.25
N ARG A 470 -9.09 32.03 7.69
CA ARG A 470 -9.74 33.33 7.86
C ARG A 470 -10.30 33.85 6.53
N HIS A 471 -9.56 33.71 5.44
CA HIS A 471 -10.05 34.12 4.12
C HIS A 471 -11.31 33.35 3.70
N GLU A 472 -11.35 32.03 3.91
CA GLU A 472 -12.54 31.21 3.64
C GLU A 472 -13.73 31.63 4.53
N LEU A 473 -13.49 31.96 5.80
CA LEU A 473 -14.53 32.48 6.68
C LEU A 473 -15.04 33.86 6.25
N ASP A 474 -14.17 34.74 5.75
CA ASP A 474 -14.55 36.05 5.21
C ASP A 474 -15.48 35.89 3.99
N ILE A 475 -15.23 34.91 3.12
CA ILE A 475 -16.11 34.58 1.98
C ILE A 475 -17.49 34.12 2.47
N VAL A 476 -17.53 33.27 3.49
CA VAL A 476 -18.79 32.81 4.09
C VAL A 476 -19.55 33.98 4.70
N GLU A 477 -18.86 34.87 5.42
CA GLU A 477 -19.45 36.07 6.00
C GLU A 477 -20.02 36.99 4.91
N GLU A 478 -19.29 37.22 3.83
CA GLU A 478 -19.77 38.01 2.69
C GLU A 478 -21.02 37.38 2.06
N ALA A 479 -21.02 36.07 1.83
CA ALA A 479 -22.17 35.36 1.27
C ALA A 479 -23.42 35.45 2.17
N LEU A 480 -23.26 35.30 3.48
CA LEU A 480 -24.35 35.46 4.46
C LEU A 480 -24.89 36.90 4.46
N ASN A 481 -24.00 37.90 4.39
CA ASN A 481 -24.38 39.30 4.31
C ASN A 481 -25.13 39.65 3.01
N GLN A 482 -24.84 38.98 1.89
CA GLN A 482 -25.59 39.15 0.64
C GLN A 482 -26.99 38.54 0.74
N LEU A 483 -27.13 37.36 1.35
CA LEU A 483 -28.44 36.71 1.57
C LEU A 483 -29.34 37.48 2.56
N GLY A 484 -28.74 38.19 3.52
CA GLY A 484 -29.46 38.99 4.52
C GLY A 484 -30.00 40.35 4.02
N LYS A 485 -29.67 40.77 2.79
CA LYS A 485 -30.20 42.02 2.21
C LYS A 485 -31.59 41.75 1.60
N PRO A 486 -32.63 42.56 1.92
CA PRO A 486 -33.93 42.40 1.29
C PRO A 486 -33.79 42.59 -0.22
N LEU A 487 -34.39 41.67 -0.99
CA LEU A 487 -34.54 41.80 -2.44
C LEU A 487 -35.15 43.16 -2.72
N ARG A 488 -34.39 44.08 -3.32
CA ARG A 488 -34.95 45.33 -3.82
C ARG A 488 -35.84 44.95 -5.00
N GLU A 489 -37.15 45.09 -4.80
CA GLU A 489 -38.20 44.95 -5.82
C GLU A 489 -37.95 45.88 -7.02
#